data_AF-A0A938NQ76-F1
#
_entry.id   AF-A0A938NQ76-F1
#
_cell.length_a   1.000
_cell.length_b   1.000
_cell.length_c   1.000
_cell.angle_alpha   90.00
_cell.angle_beta   90.00
_cell.angle_gamma   90.00
#
_symmetry.space_group_name_H-M   'P 1'
#
loop_
_entity.id
_entity.type
_entity.pdbx_description
1 polymer ?
#
loop_
_entity_poly.entity_id
_entity_poly.type
_entity_poly.pdbx_seq_one_letter_code
_entity_poly.pdbx_strand_id
1 'polypeptide(L)'
;RNEASEKAVDQVRLRYVMIAIADAENIKVEESEISTEVIRMAIQQRRDATEFRKELESKGNLPLVADQLRFVKTLDRLLELAKIK
;
A
#
# COMPACT_ATOMS: atom_id res chain seq x y z
N ARG A 1 25.03 10.58 -13.60
CA ARG A 1 24.22 9.45 -14.13
C ARG A 1 23.92 8.36 -13.06
N ASN A 2 24.28 8.54 -11.78
CA ASN A 2 24.15 7.48 -10.77
C ASN A 2 23.02 7.66 -9.73
N GLU A 3 22.52 8.89 -9.51
CA GLU A 3 21.52 9.15 -8.46
C GLU A 3 20.20 8.40 -8.66
N ALA A 4 19.74 8.25 -9.91
CA ALA A 4 18.50 7.52 -10.20
C ALA A 4 18.65 6.02 -9.89
N SER A 5 19.84 5.45 -10.12
CA SER A 5 20.11 4.04 -9.82
C SER A 5 20.21 3.80 -8.32
N GLU A 6 20.88 4.68 -7.58
CA GLU A 6 21.00 4.57 -6.12
C GLU A 6 19.63 4.69 -5.45
N LYS A 7 18.82 5.67 -5.86
CA LYS A 7 17.44 5.82 -5.36
C LYS A 7 16.58 4.59 -5.65
N ALA A 8 16.71 3.98 -6.82
CA ALA A 8 15.96 2.77 -7.15
C ALA A 8 16.34 1.60 -6.24
N VAL A 9 17.64 1.42 -5.97
CA VAL A 9 18.14 0.38 -5.05
C VAL A 9 17.59 0.59 -3.64
N ASP A 10 17.63 1.82 -3.14
CA ASP A 10 17.17 2.11 -1.78
C ASP A 10 15.66 1.96 -1.63
N GLN A 11 14.87 2.30 -2.66
CA GLN A 11 13.43 2.06 -2.68
C GLN A 11 13.09 0.56 -2.63
N VAL A 12 13.83 -0.27 -3.38
CA VAL A 12 13.64 -1.73 -3.36
C VAL A 12 13.99 -2.29 -1.98
N ARG A 13 15.11 -1.87 -1.40
CA ARG A 13 15.51 -2.28 -0.04
C ARG A 13 14.45 -1.91 0.98
N LEU A 14 13.99 -0.66 0.96
CA LEU A 14 12.93 -0.19 1.86
C LEU A 14 11.67 -1.05 1.71
N ARG A 15 11.26 -1.36 0.47
CA ARG A 15 10.08 -2.20 0.22
C ARG A 15 10.23 -3.59 0.86
N TYR A 16 11.38 -4.24 0.72
CA TYR A 16 11.62 -5.55 1.34
C TYR A 16 11.65 -5.48 2.87
N VAL A 17 12.28 -4.46 3.44
CA VAL A 17 12.30 -4.26 4.90
C VAL A 17 10.87 -4.10 5.43
N MET A 18 10.05 -3.29 4.76
CA MET A 18 8.65 -3.08 5.15
C MET A 18 7.81 -4.35 5.04
N ILE A 19 8.03 -5.19 4.02
CA ILE A 19 7.36 -6.50 3.90
C ILE A 19 7.74 -7.40 5.09
N ALA A 20 9.04 -7.50 5.40
CA ALA A 20 9.51 -8.34 6.50
C ALA A 20 8.95 -7.91 7.86
N ILE A 21 8.84 -6.60 8.10
CA ILE A 21 8.22 -6.06 9.32
C ILE A 21 6.73 -6.36 9.35
N ALA A 22 6.02 -6.14 8.23
CA ALA A 22 4.59 -6.43 8.13
C ALA A 22 4.28 -7.91 8.42
N ASP A 23 5.15 -8.83 7.98
CA ASP A 23 5.05 -10.26 8.26
C ASP A 23 5.34 -10.56 9.74
N ALA A 24 6.41 -10.00 10.31
CA ALA A 24 6.79 -10.20 11.70
C ALA A 24 5.75 -9.67 12.70
N GLU A 25 5.11 -8.54 12.38
CA GLU A 25 4.03 -7.95 13.19
C GLU A 25 2.63 -8.48 12.83
N ASN A 26 2.55 -9.44 11.89
CA ASN A 26 1.29 -10.03 11.41
C ASN A 26 0.26 -8.96 10.98
N ILE A 27 0.75 -7.90 10.33
CA ILE A 27 -0.07 -6.82 9.79
C ILE A 27 -0.82 -7.37 8.59
N LYS A 28 -2.14 -7.33 8.65
CA LYS A 28 -3.05 -7.78 7.58
C LYS A 28 -3.88 -6.61 7.05
N VAL A 29 -4.38 -6.80 5.83
CA VAL A 29 -5.35 -5.90 5.21
C VAL A 29 -6.62 -6.70 4.99
N GLU A 30 -7.71 -6.22 5.54
CA GLU A 30 -9.02 -6.82 5.39
C GLU A 30 -9.67 -6.37 4.08
N GLU A 31 -10.55 -7.19 3.53
CA GLU A 31 -11.25 -6.90 2.27
C GLU A 31 -12.09 -5.61 2.35
N SER A 32 -12.60 -5.27 3.53
CA SER A 32 -13.32 -4.02 3.78
C SER A 32 -12.41 -2.79 3.70
N GLU A 33 -11.14 -2.92 4.10
CA GLU A 33 -10.13 -1.84 3.97
C GLU A 33 -9.78 -1.61 2.50
N ILE A 34 -9.59 -2.69 1.73
CA ILE A 34 -9.40 -2.62 0.27
C ILE A 34 -10.61 -1.94 -0.39
N SER A 35 -11.82 -2.34 0.01
CA SER A 35 -13.06 -1.76 -0.51
C SER A 35 -13.16 -0.26 -0.23
N THR A 36 -12.83 0.15 0.99
CA THR A 36 -12.83 1.56 1.42
C THR A 36 -11.82 2.36 0.60
N GLU A 37 -10.63 1.81 0.40
CA GLU A 37 -9.57 2.46 -0.36
C GLU A 37 -9.94 2.61 -1.84
N VAL A 38 -10.51 1.57 -2.46
CA VAL A 38 -10.99 1.62 -3.85
C VAL A 38 -12.08 2.68 -4.02
N ILE A 39 -13.00 2.81 -3.06
CA ILE A 39 -14.01 3.88 -3.07
C ILE A 39 -13.33 5.25 -2.99
N ARG A 40 -12.35 5.43 -2.09
CA ARG A 40 -11.59 6.67 -1.95
C ARG A 40 -10.88 7.05 -3.26
N MET A 41 -10.21 6.10 -3.89
CA MET A 41 -9.52 6.28 -5.18
C MET A 41 -10.50 6.65 -6.30
N ALA A 42 -11.69 6.02 -6.34
CA ALA A 42 -12.72 6.31 -7.33
C ALA A 42 -13.26 7.74 -7.18
N ILE A 43 -13.52 8.18 -5.94
CA ILE A 43 -13.94 9.56 -5.63
C ILE A 43 -12.89 10.57 -6.10
N GLN A 44 -11.61 10.33 -5.80
CA GLN A 44 -10.51 11.21 -6.22
C GLN A 44 -10.41 11.34 -7.74
N GLN A 45 -10.72 10.26 -8.47
CA GLN A 45 -10.70 10.23 -9.93
C GLN A 45 -12.05 10.63 -10.56
N ARG A 46 -13.07 10.97 -9.76
CA ARG A 46 -14.45 11.27 -10.20
C ARG A 46 -15.06 10.13 -11.04
N ARG A 47 -14.83 8.90 -10.61
CA ARG A 47 -15.32 7.68 -11.26
C ARG A 47 -16.34 6.99 -10.37
N ASP A 48 -17.24 6.20 -10.97
CA ASP A 48 -18.11 5.31 -10.21
C ASP A 48 -17.27 4.25 -9.49
N ALA A 49 -17.53 4.04 -8.19
CA ALA A 49 -16.74 3.14 -7.37
C ALA A 49 -16.92 1.67 -7.74
N THR A 50 -18.11 1.29 -8.20
CA THR A 50 -18.43 -0.10 -8.59
C THR A 50 -17.73 -0.45 -9.89
N GLU A 51 -17.80 0.44 -10.88
CA GLU A 51 -17.10 0.27 -12.16
C GLU A 51 -15.58 0.30 -11.97
N PHE A 52 -15.07 1.22 -11.14
CA PHE A 52 -13.65 1.31 -10.85
C PHE A 52 -13.12 0.03 -10.17
N ARG A 53 -13.88 -0.51 -9.21
CA ARG A 53 -13.53 -1.79 -8.57
C ARG A 53 -13.47 -2.93 -9.58
N LYS A 54 -14.50 -3.09 -10.42
CA LYS A 54 -14.54 -4.12 -11.46
C LYS A 54 -13.36 -4.01 -12.43
N GLU A 55 -12.96 -2.79 -12.77
CA GLU A 55 -11.77 -2.56 -13.59
C GLU A 55 -10.50 -3.04 -12.87
N LEU A 56 -10.30 -2.65 -11.61
CA LEU A 56 -9.14 -3.09 -10.85
C LEU A 56 -9.09 -4.62 -10.69
N GLU A 57 -10.24 -5.24 -10.47
CA GLU A 57 -10.38 -6.70 -10.38
C GLU A 57 -10.02 -7.38 -11.71
N SER A 58 -10.62 -6.93 -12.82
CA SER A 58 -10.35 -7.51 -14.14
C SER A 58 -8.89 -7.32 -14.60
N LYS A 59 -8.22 -6.27 -14.14
CA LYS A 59 -6.79 -6.04 -14.38
C LYS A 59 -5.87 -6.74 -13.38
N GLY A 60 -6.41 -7.41 -12.36
CA GLY A 60 -5.61 -8.03 -11.30
C GLY A 60 -4.86 -7.03 -10.41
N ASN A 61 -5.36 -5.80 -10.30
CA ASN A 61 -4.72 -4.71 -9.56
C ASN A 61 -5.19 -4.60 -8.09
N LEU A 62 -6.25 -5.32 -7.68
CA LEU A 62 -6.69 -5.32 -6.27
C LEU A 62 -5.58 -5.76 -5.28
N PRO A 63 -4.75 -6.78 -5.57
CA PRO A 63 -3.60 -7.11 -4.73
C PRO A 63 -2.61 -5.96 -4.56
N LEU A 64 -2.42 -5.12 -5.59
CA LEU A 64 -1.53 -3.95 -5.49
C LEU A 64 -2.08 -2.89 -4.53
N VAL A 65 -3.41 -2.73 -4.47
CA VAL A 65 -4.07 -1.86 -3.50
C VAL A 65 -3.88 -2.40 -2.08
N ALA A 66 -4.05 -3.72 -1.90
CA ALA A 66 -3.82 -4.38 -0.62
C ALA A 66 -2.36 -4.23 -0.15
N ASP A 67 -1.39 -4.44 -1.03
CA ASP A 67 0.03 -4.25 -0.75
C ASP A 67 0.36 -2.82 -0.32
N GLN A 68 -0.22 -1.83 -1.01
CA GLN A 68 -0.02 -0.42 -0.67
C GLN A 68 -0.63 -0.08 0.70
N LEU A 69 -1.83 -0.58 0.99
CA LEU A 69 -2.46 -0.42 2.30
C LEU A 69 -1.63 -1.06 3.41
N ARG A 70 -1.13 -2.28 3.19
CA ARG A 70 -0.30 -3.00 4.14
C ARG A 70 0.99 -2.24 4.44
N PHE A 71 1.60 -1.65 3.41
CA PHE A 71 2.78 -0.80 3.55
C PHE A 71 2.50 0.42 4.43
N VAL A 72 1.40 1.14 4.19
CA VAL A 72 1.02 2.33 4.99
C VAL A 72 0.76 1.93 6.44
N LYS A 73 -0.02 0.87 6.70
CA LYS A 73 -0.27 0.37 8.07
C LYS A 73 1.03 0.01 8.80
N THR A 74 1.98 -0.59 8.09
CA THR A 74 3.30 -0.92 8.64
C THR A 74 4.10 0.33 8.96
N LEU A 75 4.02 1.38 8.12
CA LEU A 75 4.68 2.65 8.39
C LEU A 75 4.08 3.34 9.61
N ASP A 76 2.76 3.40 9.69
CA ASP A 76 2.04 3.97 10.84
C ASP A 76 2.45 3.26 12.14
N ARG A 77 2.54 1.92 12.09
CA ARG A 77 3.00 1.12 13.22
C ARG A 77 4.44 1.45 13.64
N LEU A 78 5.34 1.62 12.69
CA LEU A 78 6.71 2.04 12.99
C LEU A 78 6.76 3.44 13.61
N LEU A 79 5.92 4.36 13.16
CA LEU A 79 5.84 5.72 13.71
C LEU A 79 5.33 5.71 15.16
N GLU A 80 4.33 4.88 15.48
CA GLU A 80 3.86 4.68 16.86
C GLU A 80 4.99 4.19 17.78
N LEU A 81 5.77 3.21 17.31
CA LEU A 81 6.89 2.63 18.07
C LEU A 81 8.05 3.61 18.24
N ALA A 82 8.31 4.44 17.22
CA ALA A 82 9.39 5.41 17.24
C ALA A 82 9.20 6.54 18.27
N LYS A 83 8.05 6.59 18.98
CA LYS A 83 7.72 7.63 19.98
C LYS A 83 7.97 9.05 19.45
N ILE A 84 7.69 9.28 18.18
CA ILE A 84 7.80 10.62 17.60
C ILE A 84 6.65 11.45 18.18
N LYS A 85 6.99 12.33 19.13
CA LYS A 85 6.12 13.38 19.66
C LYS A 85 6.33 14.68 18.89
#